data_AF-A0A8J5XFN0-F1
#
_entry.id   AF-A0A8J5XFN0-F1
#
_cell.length_a   1.000
_cell.length_b   1.000
_cell.length_c   1.000
_cell.angle_alpha   90.00
_cell.angle_beta   90.00
_cell.angle_gamma   90.00
#
_symmetry.space_group_name_H-M   'P 1'
#
loop_
_entity.id
_entity.type
_entity.pdbx_description
1 polymer ?
#
loop_
_entity_poly.entity_id
_entity_poly.type
_entity_poly.pdbx_seq_one_letter_code
_entity_poly.pdbx_strand_id
1 'polypeptide(L)'
;MPTGGTRLLAIATTLFVAPERRLHDQEIMCGIVKWCRDAVRFAASLPLLVADARDGAPGATVPWYSHADVLVSTNDASAARRECDEPSVMIEAMDTELVDLAGTFAATSFDRGAERARVISTNHGRWHIVPVPQDRAVLTKWAVVGLTRYELILLLDTDIDLLEQGRRSRLGMSAYLALAAKAWSEGVPRFRASRARLLGSPDTESPLNTGTMWLKPSRALYDEGIALLRLNRFSVEFGFNSTGRPRALMPRGLAAKSAINATRMMRLDNWNFVGGSSDQGLFTLIFAMRHDALELTQRGDFTVHHFWASSKPWVREASCLPYFHQLGLLDGPGDERGQGDPPRVLPLPPGKGVCFALLHRKAAAACAGLRKRWRCRGASFPIF
;
A
#
# COMPACT_ATOMS: atom_id res chain seq x y z
N MET A 1 4.62 1.04 33.96
CA MET A 1 3.72 0.56 32.89
C MET A 1 2.59 1.56 32.77
N PRO A 2 2.32 2.17 31.60
CA PRO A 2 1.22 3.11 31.48
C PRO A 2 -0.08 2.34 31.73
N THR A 3 -0.89 2.81 32.68
CA THR A 3 -2.24 2.33 32.94
C THR A 3 -3.03 2.36 31.64
N GLY A 4 -3.47 1.19 31.17
CA GLY A 4 -3.95 0.92 29.82
C GLY A 4 -5.25 1.63 29.44
N GLY A 5 -5.16 2.93 29.17
CA GLY A 5 -6.20 3.68 28.48
C GLY A 5 -6.23 3.29 27.00
N THR A 6 -7.45 3.15 26.46
CA THR A 6 -7.67 3.04 25.02
C THR A 6 -6.99 4.21 24.31
N ARG A 7 -6.12 3.91 23.36
CA ARG A 7 -5.53 4.90 22.46
C ARG A 7 -6.54 5.19 21.37
N LEU A 8 -6.59 6.42 20.89
CA LEU A 8 -7.70 6.82 20.02
C LEU A 8 -7.41 6.53 18.55
N LEU A 9 -6.17 6.72 18.10
CA LEU A 9 -5.85 6.74 16.68
C LEU A 9 -4.44 6.22 16.41
N ALA A 10 -4.31 5.39 15.38
CA ALA A 10 -3.03 5.04 14.78
C ALA A 10 -3.01 5.34 13.28
N ILE A 11 -1.88 5.81 12.78
CA ILE A 11 -1.48 5.72 11.37
C ILE A 11 -0.62 4.47 11.28
N ALA A 12 -1.09 3.46 10.57
CA ALA A 12 -0.51 2.13 10.58
C ALA A 12 -0.10 1.66 9.19
N THR A 13 0.90 0.78 9.16
CA THR A 13 1.20 -0.09 8.02
C THR A 13 1.51 -1.49 8.50
N THR A 14 1.64 -2.41 7.55
CA THR A 14 2.10 -3.77 7.81
C THR A 14 3.38 -4.05 7.05
N LEU A 15 4.39 -4.56 7.75
CA LEU A 15 5.64 -5.03 7.17
C LEU A 15 5.72 -6.56 7.32
N PHE A 16 5.66 -7.25 6.20
CA PHE A 16 5.94 -8.68 6.16
C PHE A 16 7.36 -8.91 5.62
N VAL A 17 8.21 -9.57 6.41
CA VAL A 17 9.59 -9.93 6.04
C VAL A 17 9.64 -11.42 5.75
N ALA A 18 9.97 -11.78 4.51
CA ALA A 18 10.12 -13.17 4.13
C ALA A 18 11.40 -13.78 4.74
N PRO A 19 11.38 -15.06 5.15
CA PRO A 19 12.58 -15.72 5.66
C PRO A 19 13.63 -15.92 4.55
N GLU A 20 13.19 -16.09 3.31
CA GLU A 20 14.05 -16.13 2.14
C GLU A 20 14.36 -14.72 1.67
N ARG A 21 15.49 -14.16 2.09
CA ARG A 21 15.84 -12.79 1.69
C ARG A 21 16.10 -12.69 0.20
N ARG A 22 15.14 -12.14 -0.56
CA ARG A 22 15.23 -11.94 -2.02
C ARG A 22 15.42 -10.45 -2.34
N LEU A 23 15.77 -10.12 -3.58
CA LEU A 23 15.85 -8.72 -4.06
C LEU A 23 14.58 -7.90 -3.76
N HIS A 24 13.42 -8.56 -3.71
CA HIS A 24 12.14 -7.93 -3.32
C HIS A 24 12.16 -7.35 -1.90
N ASP A 25 12.99 -7.88 -1.00
CA ASP A 25 13.13 -7.36 0.35
C ASP A 25 13.70 -5.94 0.33
N GLN A 26 14.63 -5.62 -0.57
CA GLN A 26 15.17 -4.26 -0.68
C GLN A 26 14.07 -3.27 -1.04
N GLU A 27 13.16 -3.62 -1.96
CA GLU A 27 12.04 -2.74 -2.34
C GLU A 27 11.08 -2.50 -1.17
N ILE A 28 10.77 -3.56 -0.41
CA ILE A 28 9.91 -3.47 0.77
C ILE A 28 10.59 -2.63 1.85
N MET A 29 11.90 -2.81 2.07
CA MET A 29 12.67 -2.03 3.05
C MET A 29 12.74 -0.55 2.66
N CYS A 30 12.93 -0.21 1.39
CA CYS A 30 12.82 1.18 0.95
C CYS A 30 11.41 1.75 1.20
N GLY A 31 10.37 0.96 0.90
CA GLY A 31 8.99 1.36 1.17
C GLY A 31 8.74 1.68 2.64
N ILE A 32 9.21 0.83 3.56
CA ILE A 32 8.98 1.01 5.00
C ILE A 32 9.75 2.19 5.59
N VAL A 33 11.02 2.41 5.20
CA VAL A 33 11.81 3.59 5.63
C VAL A 33 11.06 4.87 5.26
N LYS A 34 10.58 4.95 4.01
CA LYS A 34 9.80 6.10 3.53
C LYS A 34 8.54 6.27 4.35
N TRP A 35 7.78 5.20 4.45
CA TRP A 35 6.49 5.23 5.10
C TRP A 35 6.62 5.70 6.55
N CYS A 36 7.60 5.20 7.30
CA CYS A 36 7.86 5.58 8.69
C CYS A 36 8.12 7.09 8.81
N ARG A 37 9.01 7.64 7.99
CA ARG A 37 9.34 9.07 8.00
C ARG A 37 8.17 9.96 7.61
N ASP A 38 7.45 9.59 6.55
CA ASP A 38 6.27 10.33 6.08
C ASP A 38 5.14 10.30 7.13
N ALA A 39 4.89 9.14 7.73
CA ALA A 39 3.87 8.97 8.76
C ALA A 39 4.19 9.75 10.04
N VAL A 40 5.46 9.79 10.48
CA VAL A 40 5.89 10.61 11.62
C VAL A 40 5.71 12.09 11.34
N ARG A 41 6.15 12.57 10.17
CA ARG A 41 5.96 13.97 9.76
C ARG A 41 4.48 14.34 9.68
N PHE A 42 3.67 13.47 9.10
CA PHE A 42 2.23 13.67 8.99
C PHE A 42 1.57 13.69 10.39
N ALA A 43 1.88 12.72 11.25
CA ALA A 43 1.36 12.66 12.62
C ALA A 43 1.74 13.91 13.44
N ALA A 44 2.99 14.37 13.34
CA ALA A 44 3.47 15.58 14.02
C ALA A 44 2.78 16.86 13.52
N SER A 45 2.27 16.86 12.29
CA SER A 45 1.53 17.99 11.74
C SER A 45 0.08 18.07 12.24
N LEU A 46 -0.54 16.96 12.66
CA LEU A 46 -1.96 16.93 13.05
C LEU A 46 -2.35 17.94 14.15
N PRO A 47 -1.60 18.12 15.25
CA PRO A 47 -1.99 19.09 16.29
C PRO A 47 -2.01 20.54 15.80
N LEU A 48 -1.00 20.94 15.02
CA LEU A 48 -0.88 22.30 14.50
C LEU A 48 -2.05 22.62 13.58
N LEU A 49 -2.41 21.65 12.74
CA LEU A 49 -3.42 21.85 11.73
C LEU A 49 -4.85 21.82 12.28
N VAL A 50 -5.07 21.15 13.41
CA VAL A 50 -6.35 21.15 14.13
C VAL A 50 -6.53 22.43 14.97
N ALA A 51 -5.44 23.06 15.42
CA ALA A 51 -5.48 24.36 16.10
C ALA A 51 -5.83 25.50 15.13
N ASP A 52 -5.22 25.53 13.94
CA ASP A 52 -5.49 26.56 12.91
C ASP A 52 -6.92 26.49 12.35
N ALA A 53 -7.57 25.31 12.38
CA ALA A 53 -8.98 25.19 12.02
C ALA A 53 -9.94 25.86 13.03
N ARG A 54 -9.43 26.27 14.20
CA ARG A 54 -10.18 26.94 15.27
C ARG A 54 -9.67 28.35 15.50
N ASP A 55 -9.75 29.19 14.47
CA ASP A 55 -9.66 30.64 14.68
C ASP A 55 -10.75 31.10 15.68
N GLY A 56 -10.35 31.36 16.94
CA GLY A 56 -11.00 32.38 17.77
C GLY A 56 -11.61 32.01 19.13
N ALA A 57 -11.51 30.78 19.64
CA ALA A 57 -12.07 30.45 20.97
C ALA A 57 -10.97 30.16 22.03
N PRO A 58 -10.59 31.15 22.88
CA PRO A 58 -9.75 30.90 24.03
C PRO A 58 -10.40 29.83 24.93
N GLY A 59 -9.68 28.73 25.19
CA GLY A 59 -10.17 27.63 26.02
C GLY A 59 -10.66 26.38 25.27
N ALA A 60 -10.57 26.34 23.94
CA ALA A 60 -10.94 25.15 23.19
C ALA A 60 -9.95 24.00 23.45
N THR A 61 -10.39 22.95 24.16
CA THR A 61 -9.59 21.74 24.41
C THR A 61 -9.10 21.16 23.09
N VAL A 62 -7.79 20.90 22.98
CA VAL A 62 -7.19 20.25 21.81
C VAL A 62 -8.01 19.00 21.47
N PRO A 63 -8.57 18.88 20.26
CA PRO A 63 -9.39 17.74 19.92
C PRO A 63 -8.59 16.46 20.09
N TRP A 64 -9.24 15.45 20.65
CA TRP A 64 -8.63 14.16 20.99
C TRP A 64 -7.97 13.44 19.81
N TYR A 65 -8.33 13.78 18.56
CA TYR A 65 -7.74 13.27 17.32
C TYR A 65 -6.52 14.06 16.82
N SER A 66 -6.01 15.01 17.61
CA SER A 66 -4.80 15.76 17.28
C SER A 66 -3.53 14.94 17.42
N HIS A 67 -3.59 13.79 18.09
CA HIS A 67 -2.46 12.88 18.27
C HIS A 67 -2.78 11.54 17.60
N ALA A 68 -1.83 11.04 16.83
CA ALA A 68 -1.87 9.71 16.24
C ALA A 68 -0.57 8.99 16.56
N ASP A 69 -0.66 7.74 17.02
CA ASP A 69 0.51 6.87 17.06
C ASP A 69 0.90 6.51 15.62
N VAL A 70 2.20 6.40 15.35
CA VAL A 70 2.70 5.79 14.12
C VAL A 70 3.06 4.35 14.41
N LEU A 71 2.49 3.40 13.67
CA LEU A 71 2.55 1.98 13.98
C LEU A 71 2.98 1.14 12.77
N VAL A 72 3.96 0.27 12.97
CA VAL A 72 4.28 -0.82 12.04
C VAL A 72 3.92 -2.14 12.69
N SER A 73 2.91 -2.83 12.15
CA SER A 73 2.65 -4.23 12.50
C SER A 73 3.55 -5.13 11.66
N THR A 74 4.27 -6.07 12.26
CA THR A 74 5.26 -6.87 11.53
C THR A 74 5.51 -8.25 12.11
N ASN A 75 5.94 -9.20 11.28
CA ASN A 75 6.47 -10.49 11.71
C ASN A 75 7.98 -10.47 12.04
N ASP A 76 8.69 -9.37 11.76
CA ASP A 76 10.10 -9.18 12.12
C ASP A 76 10.30 -7.77 12.71
N ALA A 77 10.06 -7.67 14.02
CA ALA A 77 10.23 -6.42 14.76
C ALA A 77 11.66 -5.88 14.71
N SER A 78 12.66 -6.75 14.59
CA SER A 78 14.07 -6.33 14.51
C SER A 78 14.36 -5.66 13.17
N ALA A 79 13.84 -6.20 12.06
CA ALA A 79 13.91 -5.54 10.76
C ALA A 79 13.18 -4.21 10.77
N ALA A 80 11.93 -4.16 11.21
CA ALA A 80 11.18 -2.91 11.23
C ALA A 80 11.87 -1.81 12.06
N ARG A 81 12.45 -2.15 13.21
CA ARG A 81 13.22 -1.19 14.03
C ARG A 81 14.45 -0.66 13.31
N ARG A 82 15.23 -1.54 12.67
CA ARG A 82 16.44 -1.15 11.94
C ARG A 82 16.12 -0.24 10.76
N GLU A 83 15.07 -0.54 10.02
CA GLU A 83 14.74 0.19 8.79
C GLU A 83 14.01 1.51 9.09
N CYS A 84 13.08 1.53 10.05
CA CYS A 84 12.41 2.78 10.37
C CYS A 84 13.34 3.77 11.07
N ASP A 85 14.18 3.33 12.01
CA ASP A 85 15.10 4.17 12.80
C ASP A 85 14.46 5.47 13.34
N GLU A 86 13.17 5.40 13.69
CA GLU A 86 12.37 6.52 14.17
C GLU A 86 11.85 6.18 15.57
N PRO A 87 12.30 6.87 16.64
CA PRO A 87 11.93 6.55 18.02
C PRO A 87 10.44 6.66 18.32
N SER A 88 9.72 7.48 17.55
CA SER A 88 8.27 7.69 17.67
C SER A 88 7.44 6.60 17.00
N VAL A 89 8.06 5.75 16.18
CA VAL A 89 7.37 4.64 15.52
C VAL A 89 7.26 3.46 16.47
N MET A 90 6.01 3.06 16.72
CA MET A 90 5.69 1.85 17.46
C MET A 90 5.81 0.63 16.56
N ILE A 91 6.48 -0.40 17.07
CA ILE A 91 6.62 -1.69 16.38
C ILE A 91 5.79 -2.72 17.14
N GLU A 92 4.79 -3.27 16.46
CA GLU A 92 3.92 -4.31 16.98
C GLU A 92 4.22 -5.63 16.30
N ALA A 93 4.42 -6.68 17.10
CA ALA A 93 4.53 -8.02 16.57
C ALA A 93 3.16 -8.52 16.09
N MET A 94 3.11 -9.06 14.88
CA MET A 94 1.95 -9.79 14.38
C MET A 94 1.72 -11.06 15.21
N ASP A 95 0.46 -11.45 15.31
CA ASP A 95 0.07 -12.78 15.80
C ASP A 95 0.73 -13.86 14.94
N THR A 96 1.49 -14.76 15.58
CA THR A 96 2.16 -15.87 14.90
C THR A 96 1.17 -16.78 14.20
N GLU A 97 -0.01 -16.99 14.77
CA GLU A 97 -1.05 -17.79 14.13
C GLU A 97 -1.50 -17.17 12.80
N LEU A 98 -1.71 -15.85 12.75
CA LEU A 98 -2.07 -15.17 11.51
C LEU A 98 -0.96 -15.34 10.45
N VAL A 99 0.30 -15.18 10.85
CA VAL A 99 1.45 -15.32 9.95
C VAL A 99 1.51 -16.73 9.34
N ASP A 100 1.33 -17.75 10.18
CA ASP A 100 1.34 -19.16 9.78
C ASP A 100 0.15 -19.51 8.88
N LEU A 101 -1.04 -19.02 9.24
CA LEU A 101 -2.25 -19.20 8.43
C LEU A 101 -2.13 -18.50 7.07
N ALA A 102 -1.64 -17.26 7.03
CA ALA A 102 -1.41 -16.54 5.78
C ALA A 102 -0.40 -17.29 4.89
N GLY A 103 0.65 -17.87 5.48
CA GLY A 103 1.62 -18.69 4.74
C GLY A 103 1.03 -19.99 4.21
N THR A 104 0.29 -20.71 5.03
CA THR A 104 -0.40 -21.95 4.65
C THR A 104 -1.41 -21.68 3.53
N PHE A 105 -2.20 -20.61 3.68
CA PHE A 105 -3.22 -20.21 2.72
C PHE A 105 -2.63 -19.83 1.37
N ALA A 106 -1.55 -19.06 1.37
CA ALA A 106 -0.83 -18.69 0.15
C ALA A 106 -0.26 -19.92 -0.57
N ALA A 107 0.28 -20.90 0.17
CA ALA A 107 0.81 -22.13 -0.41
C ALA A 107 -0.29 -22.98 -1.07
N THR A 108 -1.41 -23.23 -0.38
CA THR A 108 -2.45 -24.15 -0.88
C THR A 108 -3.41 -23.54 -1.88
N SER A 109 -3.59 -22.21 -1.86
CA SER A 109 -4.42 -21.54 -2.86
C SER A 109 -3.77 -21.64 -4.25
N PHE A 110 -2.44 -21.65 -4.30
CA PHE A 110 -1.68 -21.83 -5.54
C PHE A 110 -1.89 -23.23 -6.16
N ASP A 111 -1.83 -24.28 -5.34
CA ASP A 111 -1.91 -25.68 -5.79
C ASP A 111 -3.30 -26.10 -6.33
N ARG A 112 -4.38 -25.42 -5.93
CA ARG A 112 -5.77 -25.86 -6.22
C ARG A 112 -6.43 -25.18 -7.43
N GLY A 113 -5.63 -24.58 -8.31
CA GLY A 113 -6.14 -24.03 -9.58
C GLY A 113 -6.24 -22.50 -9.64
N ALA A 114 -5.64 -21.77 -8.68
CA ALA A 114 -5.36 -20.34 -8.86
C ALA A 114 -4.37 -20.07 -10.02
N GLU A 115 -3.70 -21.10 -10.56
CA GLU A 115 -2.96 -21.03 -11.84
C GLU A 115 -3.78 -20.43 -13.01
N ARG A 116 -5.12 -20.47 -12.93
CA ARG A 116 -6.01 -19.88 -13.95
C ARG A 116 -6.46 -18.44 -13.65
N ALA A 117 -6.26 -17.94 -12.44
CA ALA A 117 -6.46 -16.52 -12.09
C ALA A 117 -5.23 -15.71 -12.52
N ARG A 118 -4.92 -15.74 -13.82
CA ARG A 118 -3.95 -14.82 -14.42
C ARG A 118 -4.58 -13.43 -14.42
N VAL A 119 -4.32 -12.64 -13.39
CA VAL A 119 -4.66 -11.22 -13.42
C VAL A 119 -3.80 -10.58 -14.51
N ILE A 120 -4.49 -10.14 -15.55
CA ILE A 120 -3.95 -9.38 -16.67
C ILE A 120 -3.81 -7.93 -16.19
N SER A 121 -2.64 -7.53 -15.68
CA SER A 121 -2.35 -6.11 -15.46
C SER A 121 -1.71 -5.53 -16.71
N THR A 122 -2.43 -4.62 -17.38
CA THR A 122 -1.88 -3.83 -18.47
C THR A 122 -1.23 -2.59 -17.91
N ASN A 123 0.11 -2.50 -17.97
CA ASN A 123 0.72 -1.19 -17.94
C ASN A 123 1.12 -0.71 -19.33
N HIS A 124 1.61 -1.52 -20.28
CA HIS A 124 2.16 -1.01 -21.55
C HIS A 124 1.90 -1.93 -22.77
N GLY A 125 0.76 -2.63 -22.84
CA GLY A 125 0.44 -3.50 -23.99
C GLY A 125 1.29 -4.78 -24.12
N ARG A 126 2.18 -5.07 -23.16
CA ARG A 126 2.85 -6.38 -23.03
C ARG A 126 2.35 -7.13 -21.80
N TRP A 127 1.96 -8.37 -22.06
CA TRP A 127 1.38 -9.32 -21.11
C TRP A 127 2.47 -9.82 -20.15
N HIS A 128 2.40 -9.43 -18.89
CA HIS A 128 3.23 -10.01 -17.85
C HIS A 128 2.37 -10.89 -16.94
N ILE A 129 2.54 -12.20 -17.08
CA ILE A 129 2.05 -13.18 -16.12
C ILE A 129 2.99 -13.08 -14.93
N VAL A 130 2.53 -12.46 -13.83
CA VAL A 130 3.29 -12.52 -12.59
C VAL A 130 2.55 -13.48 -11.66
N PRO A 131 3.04 -14.72 -11.49
CA PRO A 131 2.61 -15.57 -10.39
C PRO A 131 3.20 -14.93 -9.13
N VAL A 132 2.52 -13.96 -8.52
CA VAL A 132 3.08 -13.35 -7.33
C VAL A 132 2.65 -14.15 -6.12
N PRO A 133 3.58 -14.69 -5.32
CA PRO A 133 3.31 -15.19 -3.97
C PRO A 133 2.95 -14.04 -2.99
N GLN A 134 2.29 -12.98 -3.47
CA GLN A 134 1.92 -11.79 -2.69
C GLN A 134 0.84 -12.09 -1.66
N ASP A 135 0.15 -13.23 -1.76
CA ASP A 135 -0.97 -13.59 -0.89
C ASP A 135 -0.60 -13.57 0.59
N ARG A 136 0.59 -14.06 0.99
CA ARG A 136 0.97 -14.09 2.41
C ARG A 136 1.13 -12.68 2.98
N ALA A 137 1.96 -11.86 2.34
CA ALA A 137 2.30 -10.53 2.88
C ALA A 137 1.05 -9.65 2.99
N VAL A 138 0.21 -9.62 1.97
CA VAL A 138 -0.98 -8.77 1.99
C VAL A 138 -2.05 -9.32 2.97
N LEU A 139 -2.22 -10.65 3.11
CA LEU A 139 -3.15 -11.21 4.10
C LEU A 139 -2.78 -10.83 5.54
N THR A 140 -1.50 -10.61 5.84
CA THR A 140 -1.09 -10.16 7.19
C THR A 140 -1.59 -8.76 7.56
N LYS A 141 -2.11 -7.97 6.60
CA LYS A 141 -2.90 -6.75 6.92
C LYS A 141 -4.06 -7.03 7.86
N TRP A 142 -4.58 -8.26 7.89
CA TRP A 142 -5.62 -8.65 8.84
C TRP A 142 -5.22 -8.42 10.31
N ALA A 143 -3.93 -8.38 10.63
CA ALA A 143 -3.42 -8.09 11.97
C ALA A 143 -4.00 -6.79 12.54
N VAL A 144 -4.23 -5.77 11.71
CA VAL A 144 -4.71 -4.47 12.20
C VAL A 144 -6.15 -4.49 12.70
N VAL A 145 -6.95 -5.50 12.29
CA VAL A 145 -8.32 -5.68 12.79
C VAL A 145 -8.31 -6.07 14.28
N GLY A 146 -7.26 -6.76 14.75
CA GLY A 146 -7.11 -7.19 16.13
C GLY A 146 -6.59 -6.12 17.10
N LEU A 147 -6.15 -4.96 16.59
CA LEU A 147 -5.50 -3.90 17.38
C LEU A 147 -6.48 -3.04 18.19
N THR A 148 -7.30 -3.70 19.02
CA THR A 148 -8.38 -3.12 19.83
C THR A 148 -7.96 -2.13 20.91
N ARG A 149 -6.66 -1.95 21.13
CA ARG A 149 -6.15 -0.81 21.91
C ARG A 149 -6.32 0.53 21.22
N TYR A 150 -6.66 0.54 19.92
CA TYR A 150 -6.99 1.71 19.13
C TYR A 150 -8.50 1.77 18.84
N GLU A 151 -9.11 2.95 18.95
CA GLU A 151 -10.48 3.14 18.46
C GLU A 151 -10.55 3.21 16.93
N LEU A 152 -9.53 3.84 16.31
CA LEU A 152 -9.44 4.06 14.87
C LEU A 152 -8.01 3.80 14.36
N ILE A 153 -7.93 3.26 13.15
CA ILE A 153 -6.67 3.04 12.44
C ILE A 153 -6.82 3.54 11.02
N LEU A 154 -5.90 4.39 10.57
CA LEU A 154 -5.66 4.61 9.15
C LEU A 154 -4.56 3.64 8.70
N LEU A 155 -4.94 2.58 7.97
CA LEU A 155 -3.99 1.69 7.35
C LEU A 155 -3.57 2.24 5.98
N LEU A 156 -2.27 2.25 5.74
CA LEU A 156 -1.64 2.66 4.49
C LEU A 156 -0.59 1.63 4.08
N ASP A 157 -0.56 1.25 2.81
CA ASP A 157 0.52 0.41 2.29
C ASP A 157 1.86 1.16 2.30
N THR A 158 2.96 0.41 2.38
CA THR A 158 4.32 0.98 2.42
C THR A 158 4.68 1.77 1.16
N ASP A 159 3.98 1.53 0.05
CA ASP A 159 4.12 2.25 -1.23
C ASP A 159 3.14 3.41 -1.40
N ILE A 160 2.42 3.79 -0.34
CA ILE A 160 1.67 5.04 -0.27
C ILE A 160 2.56 6.17 0.22
N ASP A 161 2.53 7.29 -0.49
CA ASP A 161 3.19 8.53 -0.10
C ASP A 161 2.15 9.55 0.36
N LEU A 162 2.20 9.87 1.66
CA LEU A 162 1.31 10.80 2.32
C LEU A 162 1.59 12.26 1.96
N LEU A 163 2.81 12.57 1.49
CA LEU A 163 3.30 13.93 1.32
C LEU A 163 3.53 14.31 -0.16
N GLU A 164 3.61 13.34 -1.08
CA GLU A 164 3.85 13.57 -2.51
C GLU A 164 2.85 14.55 -3.12
N GLN A 165 1.56 14.44 -2.75
CA GLN A 165 0.55 15.37 -3.26
C GLN A 165 0.85 16.81 -2.83
N GLY A 166 1.34 17.00 -1.60
CA GLY A 166 1.81 18.31 -1.15
C GLY A 166 3.04 18.80 -1.90
N ARG A 167 3.98 17.90 -2.23
CA ARG A 167 5.18 18.23 -3.02
C ARG A 167 4.85 18.61 -4.46
N ARG A 168 3.82 17.99 -5.05
CA ARG A 168 3.34 18.29 -6.41
C ARG A 168 2.29 19.41 -6.45
N SER A 169 1.70 19.74 -5.30
CA SER A 169 0.66 20.75 -5.21
C SER A 169 1.23 22.11 -5.59
N ARG A 170 0.55 22.82 -6.49
CA ARG A 170 0.84 24.24 -6.78
C ARG A 170 0.69 25.13 -5.55
N LEU A 171 -0.06 24.67 -4.54
CA LEU A 171 -0.29 25.39 -3.29
C LEU A 171 0.89 25.23 -2.30
N GLY A 172 1.84 24.34 -2.58
CA GLY A 172 2.93 23.99 -1.68
C GLY A 172 2.54 23.05 -0.55
N MET A 173 3.55 22.59 0.21
CA MET A 173 3.39 21.59 1.27
C MET A 173 2.47 22.06 2.39
N SER A 174 2.64 23.28 2.89
CA SER A 174 1.86 23.79 4.02
C SER A 174 0.36 23.84 3.74
N ALA A 175 -0.04 24.30 2.55
CA ALA A 175 -1.44 24.34 2.15
C ALA A 175 -2.02 22.93 1.97
N TYR A 176 -1.24 21.99 1.44
CA TYR A 176 -1.66 20.59 1.36
C TYR A 176 -1.87 19.97 2.74
N LEU A 177 -0.94 20.19 3.67
CA LEU A 177 -1.10 19.71 5.04
C LEU A 177 -2.35 20.31 5.69
N ALA A 178 -2.61 21.60 5.51
CA ALA A 178 -3.84 22.25 5.98
C ALA A 178 -5.12 21.60 5.41
N LEU A 179 -5.14 21.29 4.11
CA LEU A 179 -6.26 20.57 3.49
C LEU A 179 -6.41 19.15 4.03
N ALA A 180 -5.30 18.41 4.16
CA ALA A 180 -5.30 17.05 4.67
C ALA A 180 -5.81 16.99 6.11
N ALA A 181 -5.40 17.92 6.96
CA ALA A 181 -5.88 18.00 8.33
C ALA A 181 -7.30 18.53 8.45
N LYS A 182 -7.75 19.44 7.58
CA LYS A 182 -9.16 19.79 7.52
C LYS A 182 -9.99 18.54 7.22
N ALA A 183 -9.65 17.81 6.15
CA ALA A 183 -10.30 16.55 5.79
C ALA A 183 -10.25 15.53 6.93
N TRP A 184 -9.13 15.46 7.67
CA TRP A 184 -8.98 14.62 8.86
C TRP A 184 -9.93 15.05 9.98
N SER A 185 -9.96 16.34 10.30
CA SER A 185 -10.75 16.92 11.40
C SER A 185 -12.25 16.77 11.20
N GLU A 186 -12.70 16.75 9.95
CA GLU A 186 -14.09 16.53 9.57
C GLU A 186 -14.39 15.02 9.41
N GLY A 187 -13.48 14.28 8.77
CA GLY A 187 -13.65 12.88 8.40
C GLY A 187 -13.57 11.92 9.58
N VAL A 188 -12.62 12.13 10.50
CA VAL A 188 -12.39 11.22 11.64
C VAL A 188 -13.59 11.18 12.59
N PRO A 189 -14.14 12.30 13.08
CA PRO A 189 -15.33 12.27 13.93
C PRO A 189 -16.54 11.67 13.22
N ARG A 190 -16.73 11.99 11.93
CA ARG A 190 -17.82 11.44 11.11
C ARG A 190 -17.71 9.93 10.99
N PHE A 191 -16.53 9.42 10.63
CA PHE A 191 -16.31 7.97 10.52
C PHE A 191 -16.45 7.30 11.88
N ARG A 192 -15.93 7.89 12.97
CA ARG A 192 -16.10 7.36 14.34
C ARG A 192 -17.58 7.17 14.69
N ALA A 193 -18.40 8.18 14.42
CA ALA A 193 -19.83 8.18 14.71
C ALA A 193 -20.67 7.31 13.77
N SER A 194 -20.14 6.94 12.58
CA SER A 194 -20.88 6.12 11.63
C SER A 194 -21.01 4.66 12.10
N ARG A 195 -21.92 3.91 11.47
CA ARG A 195 -22.06 2.46 11.70
C ARG A 195 -20.98 1.65 10.98
N ALA A 196 -20.34 2.23 9.96
CA ALA A 196 -19.25 1.58 9.25
C ALA A 196 -18.12 1.22 10.20
N ARG A 197 -17.52 0.06 9.94
CA ARG A 197 -16.30 -0.41 10.61
C ARG A 197 -15.09 -0.27 9.70
N LEU A 198 -15.32 -0.13 8.40
CA LEU A 198 -14.29 0.06 7.40
C LEU A 198 -14.75 1.14 6.41
N LEU A 199 -13.88 2.10 6.14
CA LEU A 199 -14.05 3.10 5.10
C LEU A 199 -12.81 3.06 4.22
N GLY A 200 -12.96 2.83 2.92
CA GLY A 200 -11.81 2.83 2.02
C GLY A 200 -12.13 3.29 0.62
N SER A 201 -11.09 3.37 -0.21
CA SER A 201 -11.21 3.87 -1.58
C SER A 201 -11.77 2.78 -2.50
N PRO A 202 -12.62 3.16 -3.49
CA PRO A 202 -13.08 2.20 -4.49
C PRO A 202 -11.92 1.76 -5.39
N ASP A 203 -11.96 0.50 -5.84
CA ASP A 203 -11.01 -0.08 -6.80
C ASP A 203 -11.74 -0.48 -8.10
N THR A 204 -11.01 -0.71 -9.19
CA THR A 204 -11.59 -1.29 -10.42
C THR A 204 -11.70 -2.81 -10.35
N GLU A 205 -10.96 -3.44 -9.45
CA GLU A 205 -10.91 -4.90 -9.31
C GLU A 205 -11.92 -5.41 -8.27
N SER A 206 -12.01 -4.72 -7.13
CA SER A 206 -12.86 -5.07 -6.00
C SER A 206 -13.58 -3.82 -5.45
N PRO A 207 -14.56 -3.98 -4.53
CA PRO A 207 -15.22 -2.86 -3.88
C PRO A 207 -14.28 -1.90 -3.16
N LEU A 208 -13.12 -2.38 -2.72
CA LEU A 208 -12.25 -1.73 -1.78
C LEU A 208 -10.78 -1.94 -2.16
N ASN A 209 -10.05 -0.85 -2.31
CA ASN A 209 -8.60 -0.89 -2.29
C ASN A 209 -8.11 -0.93 -0.83
N THR A 210 -7.43 -2.01 -0.45
CA THR A 210 -6.87 -2.22 0.90
C THR A 210 -5.51 -1.54 1.10
N GLY A 211 -5.06 -0.73 0.14
CA GLY A 211 -3.84 0.07 0.27
C GLY A 211 -4.04 1.37 1.05
N THR A 212 -5.29 1.83 1.18
CA THR A 212 -5.66 2.96 2.04
C THR A 212 -7.06 2.79 2.61
N MET A 213 -7.15 2.63 3.92
CA MET A 213 -8.43 2.43 4.59
C MET A 213 -8.44 2.94 6.04
N TRP A 214 -9.58 3.46 6.45
CA TRP A 214 -9.94 3.73 7.83
C TRP A 214 -10.66 2.52 8.42
N LEU A 215 -10.24 2.11 9.61
CA LEU A 215 -10.71 0.89 10.27
C LEU A 215 -11.04 1.16 11.74
N LYS A 216 -12.14 0.57 12.21
CA LYS A 216 -12.45 0.40 13.64
C LYS A 216 -12.07 -1.02 14.05
N PRO A 217 -10.96 -1.22 14.79
CA PRO A 217 -10.53 -2.55 15.21
C PRO A 217 -11.61 -3.28 16.01
N SER A 218 -11.67 -4.59 15.87
CA SER A 218 -12.63 -5.44 16.57
C SER A 218 -12.06 -6.83 16.75
N ARG A 219 -11.94 -7.26 18.02
CA ARG A 219 -11.45 -8.59 18.34
C ARG A 219 -12.34 -9.68 17.75
N ALA A 220 -13.66 -9.50 17.82
CA ALA A 220 -14.62 -10.45 17.26
C ALA A 220 -14.48 -10.59 15.74
N LEU A 221 -14.28 -9.48 15.01
CA LEU A 221 -14.05 -9.55 13.56
C LEU A 221 -12.70 -10.19 13.26
N TYR A 222 -11.65 -9.83 14.00
CA TYR A 222 -10.33 -10.44 13.86
C TYR A 222 -10.40 -11.96 14.00
N ASP A 223 -11.01 -12.46 15.07
CA ASP A 223 -11.17 -13.88 15.35
C ASP A 223 -12.02 -14.58 14.27
N GLU A 224 -13.04 -13.91 13.70
CA GLU A 224 -13.80 -14.43 12.56
C GLU A 224 -12.93 -14.63 11.31
N GLY A 225 -12.07 -13.65 11.00
CA GLY A 225 -11.13 -13.77 9.88
C GLY A 225 -10.09 -14.87 10.11
N ILE A 226 -9.58 -15.02 11.33
CA ILE A 226 -8.69 -16.14 11.69
C ILE A 226 -9.43 -17.47 11.50
N ALA A 227 -10.68 -17.58 11.96
CA ALA A 227 -11.48 -18.78 11.77
C ALA A 227 -11.69 -19.12 10.29
N LEU A 228 -11.90 -18.12 9.42
CA LEU A 228 -11.98 -18.33 7.97
C LEU A 228 -10.66 -18.84 7.37
N LEU A 229 -9.54 -18.24 7.76
CA LEU A 229 -8.22 -18.64 7.26
C LEU A 229 -7.83 -20.05 7.73
N ARG A 230 -8.20 -20.45 8.95
CA ARG A 230 -8.00 -21.83 9.48
C ARG A 230 -8.64 -22.90 8.60
N LEU A 231 -9.79 -22.60 7.97
CA LEU A 231 -10.46 -23.56 7.09
C LEU A 231 -9.65 -23.84 5.81
N ASN A 232 -8.75 -22.91 5.45
CA ASN A 232 -7.83 -23.01 4.34
C ASN A 232 -8.49 -23.49 3.02
N ARG A 233 -9.61 -22.86 2.69
CA ARG A 233 -10.43 -23.17 1.52
C ARG A 233 -10.74 -21.90 0.77
N PHE A 234 -10.32 -21.85 -0.48
CA PHE A 234 -10.70 -20.81 -1.43
C PHE A 234 -11.14 -21.45 -2.74
N SER A 235 -12.21 -20.93 -3.32
CA SER A 235 -12.62 -21.23 -4.68
C SER A 235 -12.73 -19.92 -5.44
N VAL A 236 -12.20 -19.87 -6.65
CA VAL A 236 -12.38 -18.72 -7.54
C VAL A 236 -13.86 -18.42 -7.76
N GLU A 237 -14.71 -19.44 -7.80
CA GLU A 237 -16.14 -19.29 -8.06
C GLU A 237 -16.92 -18.81 -6.82
N PHE A 238 -16.58 -19.33 -5.65
CA PHE A 238 -17.40 -19.17 -4.42
C PHE A 238 -16.68 -18.49 -3.25
N GLY A 239 -15.42 -18.11 -3.43
CA GLY A 239 -14.61 -17.37 -2.47
C GLY A 239 -14.11 -18.21 -1.31
N PHE A 240 -13.85 -17.53 -0.19
CA PHE A 240 -13.43 -18.16 1.06
C PHE A 240 -14.49 -19.15 1.54
N ASN A 241 -14.08 -20.37 1.87
CA ASN A 241 -14.96 -21.43 2.38
C ASN A 241 -16.29 -21.59 1.60
N SER A 242 -16.24 -21.41 0.29
CA SER A 242 -17.42 -21.47 -0.59
C SER A 242 -18.60 -20.59 -0.15
N THR A 243 -18.34 -19.39 0.39
CA THR A 243 -19.38 -18.47 0.87
C THR A 243 -20.46 -18.15 -0.16
N GLY A 244 -20.14 -18.18 -1.45
CA GLY A 244 -21.07 -17.87 -2.53
C GLY A 244 -20.48 -16.89 -3.54
N ARG A 245 -21.28 -16.54 -4.54
CA ARG A 245 -20.89 -15.56 -5.57
C ARG A 245 -21.08 -14.13 -5.07
N PRO A 246 -20.21 -13.17 -5.47
CA PRO A 246 -20.27 -11.79 -5.01
C PRO A 246 -21.64 -11.10 -5.15
N ARG A 247 -22.36 -11.24 -6.27
CA ARG A 247 -23.67 -10.60 -6.45
C ARG A 247 -24.75 -11.14 -5.53
N ALA A 248 -24.66 -12.43 -5.17
CA ALA A 248 -25.59 -13.04 -4.23
C ALA A 248 -25.34 -12.58 -2.79
N LEU A 249 -24.09 -12.20 -2.47
CA LEU A 249 -23.66 -11.82 -1.13
C LEU A 249 -23.67 -10.30 -0.88
N MET A 250 -23.52 -9.49 -1.93
CA MET A 250 -23.38 -8.04 -1.78
C MET A 250 -24.70 -7.39 -1.34
N PRO A 251 -24.72 -6.56 -0.27
CA PRO A 251 -25.90 -5.82 0.12
C PRO A 251 -26.41 -4.93 -1.03
N ARG A 252 -27.73 -4.92 -1.25
CA ARG A 252 -28.35 -4.22 -2.39
C ARG A 252 -27.97 -2.74 -2.47
N GLY A 253 -27.91 -2.04 -1.33
CA GLY A 253 -27.54 -0.63 -1.27
C GLY A 253 -26.10 -0.36 -1.71
N LEU A 254 -25.17 -1.26 -1.37
CA LEU A 254 -23.78 -1.14 -1.79
C LEU A 254 -23.60 -1.59 -3.26
N ALA A 255 -24.28 -2.67 -3.67
CA ALA A 255 -24.28 -3.17 -5.04
C ALA A 255 -24.83 -2.15 -6.06
N ALA A 256 -25.80 -1.31 -5.65
CA ALA A 256 -26.38 -0.28 -6.51
C ALA A 256 -25.42 0.88 -6.81
N LYS A 257 -24.32 1.03 -6.06
CA LYS A 257 -23.33 2.07 -6.34
C LYS A 257 -22.58 1.74 -7.62
N SER A 258 -22.53 2.68 -8.56
CA SER A 258 -21.88 2.50 -9.87
C SER A 258 -20.42 2.06 -9.75
N ALA A 259 -19.68 2.63 -8.79
CA ALA A 259 -18.30 2.24 -8.50
C ALA A 259 -18.16 0.75 -8.16
N ILE A 260 -19.10 0.20 -7.37
CA ILE A 260 -19.10 -1.22 -6.98
C ILE A 260 -19.53 -2.11 -8.14
N ASN A 261 -20.63 -1.77 -8.80
CA ASN A 261 -21.14 -2.57 -9.91
C ASN A 261 -20.15 -2.62 -11.10
N ALA A 262 -19.31 -1.59 -11.24
CA ALA A 262 -18.27 -1.54 -12.25
C ALA A 262 -17.03 -2.39 -11.93
N THR A 263 -16.87 -2.91 -10.71
CA THR A 263 -15.68 -3.72 -10.33
C THR A 263 -15.60 -5.02 -11.12
N ARG A 264 -14.39 -5.55 -11.35
CA ARG A 264 -14.21 -6.88 -11.97
C ARG A 264 -14.95 -7.96 -11.19
N MET A 265 -14.86 -7.94 -9.86
CA MET A 265 -15.59 -8.85 -8.96
C MET A 265 -17.08 -8.89 -9.28
N MET A 266 -17.74 -7.72 -9.36
CA MET A 266 -19.18 -7.65 -9.62
C MET A 266 -19.55 -7.95 -11.07
N ARG A 267 -18.69 -7.59 -12.05
CA ARG A 267 -18.95 -7.89 -13.47
C ARG A 267 -18.88 -9.38 -13.78
N LEU A 268 -17.87 -10.07 -13.24
CA LEU A 268 -17.66 -11.51 -13.47
C LEU A 268 -18.45 -12.39 -12.50
N ASP A 269 -18.97 -11.81 -11.42
CA ASP A 269 -19.72 -12.51 -10.37
C ASP A 269 -18.96 -13.72 -9.79
N ASN A 270 -17.66 -13.54 -9.59
CA ASN A 270 -16.78 -14.52 -8.96
C ASN A 270 -15.61 -13.81 -8.26
N TRP A 271 -14.78 -14.58 -7.56
CA TRP A 271 -13.64 -14.10 -6.78
C TRP A 271 -12.34 -14.02 -7.58
N ASN A 272 -12.42 -14.05 -8.93
CA ASN A 272 -11.27 -13.94 -9.83
C ASN A 272 -10.87 -12.48 -10.10
N PHE A 273 -10.37 -11.77 -9.09
CA PHE A 273 -9.93 -10.37 -9.20
C PHE A 273 -8.66 -10.14 -8.37
N VAL A 274 -8.02 -8.97 -8.53
CA VAL A 274 -6.81 -8.61 -7.76
C VAL A 274 -7.10 -8.69 -6.26
N GLY A 275 -6.39 -9.58 -5.59
CA GLY A 275 -6.53 -9.81 -4.16
C GLY A 275 -7.81 -10.53 -3.73
N GLY A 276 -8.49 -11.21 -4.65
CA GLY A 276 -9.71 -11.99 -4.32
C GLY A 276 -9.47 -13.13 -3.34
N SER A 277 -8.31 -13.80 -3.41
CA SER A 277 -7.84 -14.80 -2.42
C SER A 277 -7.03 -14.20 -1.27
N SER A 278 -6.92 -12.87 -1.20
CA SER A 278 -6.05 -12.18 -0.24
C SER A 278 -6.83 -11.18 0.62
N ASP A 279 -6.16 -10.15 1.12
CA ASP A 279 -6.75 -9.03 1.87
C ASP A 279 -8.00 -8.43 1.21
N GLN A 280 -7.97 -8.00 -0.05
CA GLN A 280 -9.14 -7.33 -0.66
C GLN A 280 -10.39 -8.22 -0.61
N GLY A 281 -10.25 -9.51 -0.91
CA GLY A 281 -11.31 -10.50 -0.79
C GLY A 281 -11.77 -10.71 0.65
N LEU A 282 -10.84 -10.92 1.59
CA LEU A 282 -11.16 -11.16 3.00
C LEU A 282 -11.88 -9.95 3.63
N PHE A 283 -11.35 -8.75 3.42
CA PHE A 283 -11.96 -7.51 3.90
C PHE A 283 -13.33 -7.26 3.26
N THR A 284 -13.47 -7.48 1.95
CA THR A 284 -14.78 -7.37 1.28
C THR A 284 -15.79 -8.36 1.84
N LEU A 285 -15.40 -9.63 2.02
CA LEU A 285 -16.28 -10.65 2.57
C LEU A 285 -16.79 -10.27 3.96
N ILE A 286 -15.87 -9.93 4.87
CA ILE A 286 -16.23 -9.67 6.26
C ILE A 286 -16.97 -8.34 6.37
N PHE A 287 -16.36 -7.24 5.92
CA PHE A 287 -16.94 -5.92 6.15
C PHE A 287 -18.10 -5.59 5.24
N ALA A 288 -18.06 -5.95 3.94
CA ALA A 288 -19.14 -5.59 3.03
C ALA A 288 -20.28 -6.61 3.07
N MET A 289 -19.97 -7.90 2.96
CA MET A 289 -20.99 -8.93 2.71
C MET A 289 -21.59 -9.51 3.99
N ARG A 290 -20.79 -9.75 5.04
CA ARG A 290 -21.28 -10.36 6.29
C ARG A 290 -21.81 -9.35 7.29
N HIS A 291 -21.17 -8.18 7.38
CA HIS A 291 -21.47 -7.20 8.43
C HIS A 291 -22.11 -5.91 7.94
N ASP A 292 -22.26 -5.71 6.61
CA ASP A 292 -22.77 -4.46 6.01
C ASP A 292 -22.14 -3.19 6.64
N ALA A 293 -20.84 -3.28 6.88
CA ALA A 293 -20.04 -2.35 7.65
C ALA A 293 -18.94 -1.66 6.81
N LEU A 294 -19.00 -1.78 5.49
CA LEU A 294 -18.13 -1.09 4.54
C LEU A 294 -18.80 0.18 4.00
N GLU A 295 -18.12 1.31 4.15
CA GLU A 295 -18.39 2.54 3.41
C GLU A 295 -17.25 2.82 2.42
N LEU A 296 -17.56 3.58 1.36
CA LEU A 296 -16.57 3.99 0.37
C LEU A 296 -16.35 5.48 0.47
N THR A 297 -15.09 5.90 0.39
CA THR A 297 -14.75 7.32 0.28
C THR A 297 -15.25 7.89 -1.04
N GLN A 298 -15.70 9.14 -1.04
CA GLN A 298 -15.94 9.85 -2.28
C GLN A 298 -14.60 10.29 -2.90
N ARG A 299 -14.62 10.53 -4.21
CA ARG A 299 -13.42 10.99 -4.93
C ARG A 299 -13.01 12.35 -4.38
N GLY A 300 -11.82 12.43 -3.76
CA GLY A 300 -11.30 13.65 -3.16
C GLY A 300 -11.29 13.67 -1.63
N ASP A 301 -12.03 12.78 -0.95
CA ASP A 301 -12.11 12.75 0.52
C ASP A 301 -10.75 12.44 1.18
N PHE A 302 -9.97 11.57 0.54
CA PHE A 302 -8.65 11.19 0.99
C PHE A 302 -7.86 10.71 -0.22
N THR A 303 -7.15 11.64 -0.87
CA THR A 303 -6.37 11.30 -2.05
C THR A 303 -4.92 11.13 -1.61
N VAL A 304 -4.38 9.94 -1.79
CA VAL A 304 -2.95 9.67 -1.56
C VAL A 304 -2.26 9.38 -2.88
N HIS A 305 -0.94 9.50 -2.92
CA HIS A 305 -0.16 9.02 -4.05
C HIS A 305 0.25 7.57 -3.83
N HIS A 306 -0.08 6.70 -4.76
CA HIS A 306 0.29 5.29 -4.72
C HIS A 306 1.38 5.01 -5.78
N PHE A 307 2.50 4.43 -5.34
CA PHE A 307 3.55 3.98 -6.26
C PHE A 307 3.23 2.60 -6.81
N TRP A 308 2.67 2.54 -8.02
CA TRP A 308 2.31 1.29 -8.67
C TRP A 308 3.50 0.60 -9.35
N ALA A 309 3.77 -0.66 -9.00
CA ALA A 309 4.71 -1.54 -9.70
C ALA A 309 6.03 -0.84 -10.10
N SER A 310 6.29 -0.69 -11.40
CA SER A 310 7.53 -0.10 -11.95
C SER A 310 7.67 1.42 -11.77
N SER A 311 6.64 2.10 -11.25
CA SER A 311 6.70 3.53 -10.88
C SER A 311 7.24 3.76 -9.47
N LYS A 312 7.47 2.69 -8.70
CA LYS A 312 8.19 2.76 -7.43
C LYS A 312 9.62 3.27 -7.70
N PRO A 313 10.01 4.43 -7.14
CA PRO A 313 11.30 5.04 -7.46
C PRO A 313 12.48 4.15 -7.06
N TRP A 314 12.28 3.29 -6.06
CA TRP A 314 13.27 2.33 -5.56
C TRP A 314 13.36 1.00 -6.34
N VAL A 315 12.55 0.77 -7.38
CA VAL A 315 12.66 -0.45 -8.22
C VAL A 315 13.85 -0.38 -9.17
N ARG A 316 14.31 0.83 -9.53
CA ARG A 316 15.36 1.03 -10.54
C ARG A 316 16.74 1.32 -9.96
N GLU A 317 16.80 1.67 -8.69
CA GLU A 317 18.04 2.04 -8.01
C GLU A 317 18.45 0.91 -7.07
N ALA A 318 19.74 0.56 -7.08
CA ALA A 318 20.29 -0.50 -6.24
C ALA A 318 20.26 -0.15 -4.72
N SER A 319 19.77 1.03 -4.35
CA SER A 319 19.69 1.53 -2.97
C SER A 319 18.61 2.61 -2.85
N CYS A 320 17.91 2.64 -1.72
CA CYS A 320 16.86 3.63 -1.42
C CYS A 320 17.36 5.09 -1.26
N LEU A 321 18.67 5.29 -1.16
CA LEU A 321 19.31 6.55 -0.79
C LEU A 321 18.97 7.75 -1.69
N PRO A 322 19.00 7.67 -3.04
CA PRO A 322 18.76 8.84 -3.88
C PRO A 322 17.33 9.37 -3.75
N TYR A 323 16.35 8.48 -3.60
CA TYR A 323 14.97 8.86 -3.29
C TYR A 323 14.89 9.59 -1.94
N PHE A 324 15.53 9.08 -0.89
CA PHE A 324 15.51 9.76 0.43
C PHE A 324 16.25 11.10 0.46
N HIS A 325 17.30 11.26 -0.35
CA HIS A 325 17.91 12.57 -0.59
C HIS A 325 16.93 13.54 -1.27
N GLN A 326 16.20 13.09 -2.30
CA GLN A 326 15.20 13.92 -2.98
C GLN A 326 14.09 14.41 -2.03
N LEU A 327 13.76 13.62 -1.00
CA LEU A 327 12.77 13.97 0.01
C LEU A 327 13.27 14.96 1.07
N GLY A 328 14.55 15.36 1.04
CA GLY A 328 15.16 16.16 2.10
C GLY A 328 15.07 15.46 3.46
N LEU A 329 15.20 14.13 3.46
CA LEU A 329 15.06 13.26 4.62
C LEU A 329 16.42 12.78 5.18
N LEU A 330 17.53 13.13 4.53
CA LEU A 330 18.87 12.79 4.99
C LEU A 330 19.64 14.09 5.18
N ASP A 331 19.97 14.41 6.44
CA ASP A 331 20.84 15.52 6.79
C ASP A 331 22.28 15.16 6.46
N GLY A 332 22.80 15.82 5.44
CA GLY A 332 24.19 15.75 5.00
C GLY A 332 24.36 16.68 3.81
N PRO A 333 25.56 17.24 3.57
CA PRO A 333 25.83 17.89 2.31
C PRO A 333 25.60 16.82 1.23
N GLY A 334 24.47 16.91 0.52
CA GLY A 334 24.33 16.18 -0.74
C GLY A 334 25.57 16.55 -1.53
N ASP A 335 26.44 15.58 -1.80
CA ASP A 335 27.70 15.82 -2.49
C ASP A 335 27.33 16.58 -3.77
N GLU A 336 27.61 17.89 -3.81
CA GLU A 336 27.27 18.77 -4.93
C GLU A 336 27.98 18.33 -6.22
N ARG A 337 28.89 17.34 -6.11
CA ARG A 337 29.45 16.57 -7.22
C ARG A 337 28.44 15.67 -7.94
N GLY A 338 27.20 15.58 -7.46
CA GLY A 338 26.09 14.85 -8.07
C GLY A 338 25.15 15.67 -8.97
N GLN A 339 25.34 16.98 -9.15
CA GLN A 339 24.65 17.77 -10.21
C GLN A 339 25.23 17.49 -11.61
N GLY A 340 25.64 16.26 -11.87
CA GLY A 340 25.69 15.79 -13.26
C GLY A 340 24.26 15.65 -13.75
N ASP A 341 24.00 16.08 -14.98
CA ASP A 341 22.74 15.80 -15.67
C ASP A 341 22.26 14.38 -15.31
N PRO A 342 20.96 14.20 -14.97
CA PRO A 342 20.44 12.85 -14.74
C PRO A 342 20.89 12.00 -15.93
N PRO A 343 21.47 10.80 -15.71
CA PRO A 343 22.01 10.01 -16.80
C PRO A 343 20.94 9.91 -17.87
N ARG A 344 21.21 10.51 -19.05
CA ARG A 344 20.31 10.43 -20.19
C ARG A 344 20.20 8.95 -20.55
N VAL A 345 19.18 8.30 -20.02
CA VAL A 345 18.77 6.98 -20.47
C VAL A 345 18.19 7.18 -21.86
N LEU A 346 19.07 7.10 -22.86
CA LEU A 346 18.64 6.98 -24.24
C LEU A 346 17.83 5.68 -24.33
N PRO A 347 16.56 5.73 -24.77
CA PRO A 347 15.79 4.52 -24.96
C PRO A 347 16.51 3.64 -25.98
N LEU A 348 16.94 2.45 -25.56
CA LEU A 348 17.43 1.45 -26.51
C LEU A 348 16.23 0.89 -27.29
N PRO A 349 16.38 0.64 -28.59
CA PRO A 349 15.33 0.04 -29.38
C PRO A 349 15.01 -1.38 -28.84
N PRO A 350 13.75 -1.82 -28.91
CA PRO A 350 13.32 -3.09 -28.36
C PRO A 350 14.06 -4.26 -29.03
N GLY A 351 14.66 -5.15 -28.23
CA GLY A 351 15.17 -6.45 -28.73
C GLY A 351 16.63 -6.81 -28.42
N LYS A 352 17.31 -6.16 -27.46
CA LYS A 352 18.66 -6.59 -27.04
C LYS A 352 18.72 -6.85 -25.54
N GLY A 353 19.15 -8.06 -25.19
CA GLY A 353 19.37 -8.50 -23.81
C GLY A 353 20.42 -7.66 -23.08
N VAL A 354 20.32 -7.66 -21.75
CA VAL A 354 21.13 -6.84 -20.86
C VAL A 354 22.55 -7.41 -20.74
N CYS A 355 23.56 -6.62 -21.10
CA CYS A 355 24.94 -6.82 -20.65
C CYS A 355 25.24 -5.77 -19.58
N PHE A 356 25.41 -6.19 -18.33
CA PHE A 356 25.99 -5.34 -17.29
C PHE A 356 27.51 -5.36 -17.43
N ALA A 357 28.09 -4.22 -17.76
CA ALA A 357 29.52 -3.97 -17.57
C ALA A 357 29.67 -2.81 -16.58
N LEU A 358 30.16 -3.11 -15.37
CA LEU A 358 30.70 -2.12 -14.45
C LEU A 358 31.89 -1.43 -15.16
N LEU A 359 31.73 -0.16 -15.50
CA LEU A 359 32.75 0.63 -16.18
C LEU A 359 33.84 1.07 -15.20
N HIS A 360 34.89 0.26 -15.08
CA HIS A 360 36.22 0.77 -14.73
C HIS A 360 36.91 1.22 -16.04
N ARG A 361 37.56 2.40 -16.03
CA ARG A 361 38.10 3.14 -17.21
C ARG A 361 39.10 2.38 -18.12
N LYS A 362 39.41 1.10 -17.89
CA LYS A 362 40.30 0.28 -18.75
C LYS A 362 39.56 -0.63 -19.74
N ALA A 363 38.25 -0.81 -19.65
CA ALA A 363 37.51 -1.72 -20.53
C ALA A 363 37.00 -1.10 -21.86
N ALA A 364 37.05 0.22 -22.01
CA ALA A 364 36.53 0.92 -23.20
C ALA A 364 37.33 0.63 -24.49
N ALA A 365 38.58 0.17 -24.38
CA ALA A 365 39.41 -0.16 -25.54
C ALA A 365 39.02 -1.48 -26.22
N ALA A 366 38.33 -2.40 -25.52
CA ALA A 366 37.99 -3.72 -26.06
C ALA A 366 36.74 -3.71 -26.98
N CYS A 367 35.85 -2.72 -26.85
CA CYS A 367 34.62 -2.67 -27.65
C CYS A 367 34.74 -1.92 -28.98
N ALA A 368 35.88 -1.27 -29.26
CA ALA A 368 36.09 -0.53 -30.51
C ALA A 368 36.29 -1.45 -31.74
N GLY A 369 36.57 -2.75 -31.55
CA GLY A 369 36.94 -3.68 -32.62
C GLY A 369 35.80 -4.37 -33.38
N LEU A 370 34.54 -4.26 -32.93
CA LEU A 370 33.44 -5.12 -33.44
C LEU A 370 32.43 -4.42 -34.36
N ARG A 371 32.71 -3.22 -34.87
CA ARG A 371 31.85 -2.52 -35.86
C ARG A 371 32.22 -2.88 -37.30
N LYS A 372 32.03 -4.13 -37.73
CA LYS A 372 31.89 -4.44 -39.17
C LYS A 372 30.82 -5.51 -39.37
N ARG A 373 29.87 -5.17 -40.25
CA ARG A 373 28.66 -5.90 -40.68
C ARG A 373 27.51 -5.75 -39.69
N TRP A 374 26.52 -4.94 -40.06
CA TRP A 374 25.10 -5.30 -40.21
C TRP A 374 24.42 -4.12 -40.92
N ARG A 375 23.85 -4.38 -42.10
CA ARG A 375 23.18 -3.37 -42.95
C ARG A 375 21.79 -3.05 -42.37
N CYS A 376 21.49 -1.77 -42.18
CA CYS A 376 20.14 -1.30 -41.91
C CYS A 376 19.37 -1.16 -43.25
N ARG A 377 18.18 -1.78 -43.36
CA ARG A 377 17.13 -1.38 -44.30
C ARG A 377 16.04 -0.67 -43.49
N GLY A 378 15.63 0.49 -43.98
CA GLY A 378 14.72 1.39 -43.29
C GLY A 378 13.25 1.01 -43.37
N ALA A 379 12.47 1.68 -42.54
CA ALA A 379 11.08 2.05 -42.82
C ALA A 379 10.75 3.28 -41.96
N SER A 380 10.34 4.33 -42.64
CA SER A 380 9.85 5.61 -42.11
C SER A 380 8.34 5.54 -41.86
N PHE A 381 7.78 6.62 -41.27
CA PHE A 381 6.36 7.06 -41.18
C PHE A 381 5.71 6.94 -39.79
N PRO A 382 4.69 7.78 -39.48
CA PRO A 382 4.85 9.21 -39.24
C PRO A 382 4.20 9.62 -37.90
N ILE A 383 4.43 10.89 -37.56
CA ILE A 383 3.88 11.58 -36.39
C ILE A 383 2.40 11.90 -36.64
N PHE A 384 1.55 11.58 -35.66
CA PHE A 384 0.42 12.39 -35.20
C PHE A 384 0.39 12.39 -33.69
#